data_AF-A0A418CV88-F1
#
_entry.id   AF-A0A418CV88-F1
#
_cell.length_a   1.000
_cell.length_b   1.000
_cell.length_c   1.000
_cell.angle_alpha   90.00
_cell.angle_beta   90.00
_cell.angle_gamma   90.00
#
_symmetry.space_group_name_H-M   'P 1'
#
loop_
_entity.id
_entity.type
_entity.pdbx_description
1 polymer ?
#
loop_
_entity_poly.entity_id
_entity_poly.type
_entity_poly.pdbx_seq_one_letter_code
_entity_poly.pdbx_strand_id
1 'polypeptide(L)'
;MMPHPRVAPRRSAYNDMAHPVDAAPAQPHRFYLELFLGYGYVLSSLCLSFYYLQLLAPYLANDARLTNFNESGAHSFLIDAINRELEHPRLELSIWNITSTSIAKYYSTPNTPLLIPAGYARRALLDDTRIEAVIRRSLQASANTLSRLPTHDNTAVYLESTLRLANWDDWVAFHGGGFVPAIVSGMIPRESGQLWLGQVAATIVTDADMESAVWRQHNLTRYALQWQNYQQDGLVEYVAVSNGFGKHLIQVKHMEYSMRMDVPWSTWTGYWGAWNDWASAAALASKFNATLVTSGNSTSSVQALDFEFAVGVRSQLISASAMLIRRVLGPFLSIDMRHVALPAALVAYYATFPSPTGGTAALAFTMMYVSVVLAGLALVLAVYSVMNRWSVIGRNLFRFNRVAGCVWIGRPLLLARGMSAILLLSRDTLDLQAIRGVGTLLVSKRRHWVDSMVVVGEASWAVFVVHDLMLLGSSHVYVYGPLGNIVAYGRLDAT
;
A
#
# COMPACT_ATOMS: atom_id res chain seq x y z
N MET A 1 -58.94 53.83 -52.07
CA MET A 1 -58.35 52.53 -51.68
C MET A 1 -56.84 52.70 -51.64
N MET A 2 -56.24 52.67 -50.44
CA MET A 2 -54.78 52.78 -50.27
C MET A 2 -54.09 51.53 -50.84
N PRO A 3 -52.92 51.64 -51.48
CA PRO A 3 -52.14 50.49 -51.90
C PRO A 3 -51.52 49.81 -50.66
N HIS A 4 -51.78 48.51 -50.49
CA HIS A 4 -51.16 47.71 -49.45
C HIS A 4 -49.62 47.67 -49.61
N PRO A 5 -48.84 47.75 -48.53
CA PRO A 5 -47.40 47.59 -48.58
C PRO A 5 -47.06 46.15 -48.99
N ARG A 6 -46.35 45.99 -50.11
CA ARG A 6 -45.78 44.69 -50.51
C ARG A 6 -44.49 44.47 -49.75
N VAL A 7 -44.44 43.44 -48.91
CA VAL A 7 -43.21 42.97 -48.26
C VAL A 7 -42.33 42.33 -49.33
N ALA A 8 -41.10 42.81 -49.50
CA ALA A 8 -40.12 42.19 -50.39
C ALA A 8 -39.81 40.76 -49.89
N PRO A 9 -39.78 39.74 -50.76
CA PRO A 9 -39.44 38.38 -50.34
C PRO A 9 -38.02 38.36 -49.78
N ARG A 10 -37.79 37.60 -48.69
CA ARG A 10 -36.44 37.35 -48.18
C ARG A 10 -35.58 36.78 -49.32
N ARG A 11 -34.46 37.46 -49.64
CA ARG A 11 -33.40 36.87 -50.46
C ARG A 11 -32.95 35.56 -49.78
N SER A 12 -33.20 34.44 -50.43
CA SER A 12 -32.62 33.17 -50.04
C SER A 12 -31.17 33.16 -50.48
N ALA A 13 -30.24 32.84 -49.57
CA ALA A 13 -28.82 32.62 -49.89
C ALA A 13 -28.61 31.52 -50.96
N TYR A 14 -29.64 30.74 -51.27
CA TYR A 14 -29.64 29.75 -52.33
C TYR A 14 -29.62 30.35 -53.75
N ASN A 15 -30.18 31.55 -53.93
CA ASN A 15 -30.25 32.21 -55.24
C ASN A 15 -28.99 33.03 -55.59
N ASP A 16 -28.16 33.34 -54.60
CA ASP A 16 -26.87 34.02 -54.79
C ASP A 16 -25.71 33.03 -54.95
N MET A 17 -25.97 31.71 -54.86
CA MET A 17 -24.99 30.69 -55.23
C MET A 17 -24.90 30.62 -56.75
N ALA A 18 -23.72 30.94 -57.29
CA ALA A 18 -23.41 30.77 -58.69
C ALA A 18 -23.86 29.38 -59.17
N HIS A 19 -24.76 29.34 -60.14
CA HIS A 19 -24.98 28.13 -60.92
C HIS A 19 -23.62 27.67 -61.47
N PRO A 20 -23.29 26.37 -61.44
CA PRO A 20 -22.01 25.88 -61.90
C PRO A 20 -21.88 26.20 -63.39
N VAL A 21 -21.17 27.28 -63.68
CA VAL A 21 -20.54 27.51 -64.98
C VAL A 21 -19.55 26.37 -65.15
N ASP A 22 -19.72 25.62 -66.24
CA ASP A 22 -18.95 24.45 -66.65
C ASP A 22 -17.52 24.45 -66.10
N ALA A 23 -17.35 23.81 -64.93
CA ALA A 23 -16.04 23.52 -64.40
C ALA A 23 -15.43 22.43 -65.28
N ALA A 24 -14.26 22.75 -65.86
CA ALA A 24 -13.45 21.81 -66.65
C ALA A 24 -13.43 20.42 -66.00
N PRO A 25 -13.48 19.32 -66.80
CA PRO A 25 -13.61 17.98 -66.26
C PRO A 25 -12.50 17.72 -65.24
N ALA A 26 -12.92 17.54 -63.97
CA ALA A 26 -12.02 17.18 -62.89
C ALA A 26 -11.21 15.97 -63.36
N GLN A 27 -9.88 16.10 -63.39
CA GLN A 27 -8.99 15.05 -63.87
C GLN A 27 -9.31 13.75 -63.11
N PRO A 28 -9.88 12.71 -63.76
CA PRO A 28 -10.45 11.57 -63.07
C PRO A 28 -9.40 10.83 -62.24
N HIS A 29 -8.16 10.80 -62.71
CA HIS A 29 -7.02 10.21 -61.99
C HIS A 29 -6.75 10.89 -60.64
N ARG A 30 -6.90 12.22 -60.53
CA ARG A 30 -6.70 12.93 -59.25
C ARG A 30 -7.81 12.59 -58.27
N PHE A 31 -9.05 12.49 -58.75
CA PHE A 31 -10.20 12.11 -57.94
C PHE A 31 -10.03 10.71 -57.35
N TYR A 32 -9.71 9.70 -58.17
CA TYR A 32 -9.51 8.33 -57.69
C TYR A 32 -8.26 8.18 -56.79
N LEU A 33 -7.19 8.94 -57.05
CA LEU A 33 -6.01 8.98 -56.19
C LEU A 33 -6.32 9.59 -54.81
N GLU A 34 -7.02 10.72 -54.76
CA GLU A 34 -7.46 11.34 -53.50
C GLU A 34 -8.41 10.41 -52.71
N LEU A 35 -9.26 9.67 -53.41
CA LEU A 35 -10.16 8.69 -52.81
C LEU A 35 -9.39 7.50 -52.21
N PHE A 36 -8.47 6.91 -52.99
CA PHE A 36 -7.65 5.78 -52.55
C PHE A 36 -6.77 6.14 -51.35
N LEU A 37 -6.13 7.31 -51.40
CA LEU A 37 -5.33 7.82 -50.28
C LEU A 37 -6.20 8.13 -49.06
N GLY A 38 -7.44 8.62 -49.25
CA GLY A 38 -8.39 8.89 -48.19
C GLY A 38 -8.84 7.62 -47.44
N TYR A 39 -9.20 6.55 -48.14
CA TYR A 39 -9.51 5.26 -47.49
C TYR A 39 -8.27 4.57 -46.91
N GLY A 40 -7.13 4.68 -47.59
CA GLY A 40 -5.85 4.20 -47.07
C GLY A 40 -5.49 4.87 -45.74
N TYR A 41 -5.72 6.18 -45.62
CA TYR A 41 -5.57 6.92 -44.36
C TYR A 41 -6.53 6.43 -43.27
N VAL A 42 -7.82 6.26 -43.58
CA VAL A 42 -8.80 5.78 -42.59
C VAL A 42 -8.44 4.37 -42.11
N LEU A 43 -8.17 3.44 -43.04
CA LEU A 43 -7.78 2.06 -42.70
C LEU A 43 -6.49 1.99 -41.89
N SER A 44 -5.44 2.71 -42.30
CA SER A 44 -4.18 2.76 -41.54
C SER A 44 -4.37 3.34 -40.16
N SER A 45 -5.16 4.41 -40.02
CA SER A 45 -5.46 5.00 -38.70
C SER A 45 -6.25 4.05 -37.78
N LEU A 46 -7.15 3.23 -38.33
CA LEU A 46 -7.85 2.20 -37.58
C LEU A 46 -6.92 1.06 -37.16
N CYS A 47 -6.09 0.56 -38.08
CA CYS A 47 -5.11 -0.48 -37.78
C CYS A 47 -4.14 -0.02 -36.67
N LEU A 48 -3.65 1.21 -36.73
CA LEU A 48 -2.80 1.80 -35.69
C LEU A 48 -3.54 1.95 -34.35
N SER A 49 -4.82 2.31 -34.37
CA SER A 49 -5.68 2.41 -33.18
C SER A 49 -5.91 1.05 -32.49
N PHE A 50 -6.13 -0.02 -33.26
CA PHE A 50 -6.23 -1.38 -32.70
C PHE A 50 -4.88 -1.93 -32.26
N TYR A 51 -3.80 -1.59 -32.96
CA TYR A 51 -2.44 -1.94 -32.55
C TYR A 51 -2.05 -1.24 -31.24
N TYR A 52 -2.47 0.02 -31.05
CA TYR A 52 -2.35 0.71 -29.77
C TYR A 52 -3.08 -0.03 -28.64
N LEU A 53 -4.27 -0.58 -28.88
CA LEU A 53 -4.95 -1.41 -27.88
C LEU A 53 -4.16 -2.67 -27.51
N GLN A 54 -3.48 -3.30 -28.46
CA GLN A 54 -2.61 -4.45 -28.19
C GLN A 54 -1.38 -4.04 -27.36
N LEU A 55 -0.80 -2.89 -27.66
CA LEU A 55 0.28 -2.29 -26.87
C LEU A 55 -0.17 -1.97 -25.45
N LEU A 56 -1.42 -1.52 -25.27
CA LEU A 56 -1.97 -1.12 -23.98
C LEU A 56 -2.49 -2.31 -23.15
N ALA A 57 -2.97 -3.38 -23.79
CA ALA A 57 -3.57 -4.55 -23.15
C ALA A 57 -2.78 -5.16 -21.99
N PRO A 58 -1.46 -5.43 -22.10
CA PRO A 58 -0.70 -6.03 -21.00
C PRO A 58 -0.55 -5.07 -19.78
N TYR A 59 -0.70 -3.76 -19.99
CA TYR A 59 -0.71 -2.77 -18.90
C TYR A 59 -2.10 -2.65 -18.25
N LEU A 60 -3.13 -3.22 -18.84
CA LEU A 60 -4.49 -3.19 -18.31
C LEU A 60 -4.94 -4.55 -17.75
N ALA A 61 -4.09 -5.57 -17.86
CA ALA A 61 -4.37 -6.94 -17.47
C ALA A 61 -4.51 -7.16 -15.95
N ASN A 62 -4.10 -6.20 -15.13
CA ASN A 62 -4.20 -6.27 -13.67
C ASN A 62 -4.40 -4.86 -13.08
N ASP A 63 -4.97 -4.81 -11.87
CA ASP A 63 -5.24 -3.57 -11.15
C ASP A 63 -3.97 -2.79 -10.78
N ALA A 64 -2.82 -3.49 -10.72
CA ALA A 64 -1.50 -2.92 -10.52
C ALA A 64 -0.87 -2.31 -11.79
N ARG A 65 -1.42 -2.60 -12.98
CA ARG A 65 -0.93 -2.23 -14.33
C ARG A 65 0.53 -2.55 -14.63
N LEU A 66 1.03 -3.66 -14.09
CA LEU A 66 2.37 -4.17 -14.39
C LEU A 66 2.29 -5.29 -15.42
N THR A 67 3.11 -5.24 -16.47
CA THR A 67 3.11 -6.32 -17.47
C THR A 67 3.53 -7.64 -16.78
N ASN A 68 2.80 -8.73 -17.03
CA ASN A 68 3.06 -10.07 -16.44
C ASN A 68 2.81 -10.21 -14.92
N PHE A 69 1.97 -9.37 -14.31
CA PHE A 69 1.61 -9.52 -12.89
C PHE A 69 0.67 -10.73 -12.67
N ASN A 70 1.22 -11.89 -12.33
CA ASN A 70 0.46 -13.09 -11.94
C ASN A 70 0.27 -13.18 -10.42
N GLU A 71 -0.84 -13.76 -9.97
CA GLU A 71 -1.12 -13.97 -8.53
C GLU A 71 -0.09 -14.89 -7.88
N SER A 72 0.44 -15.88 -8.61
CA SER A 72 1.38 -16.86 -8.06
C SER A 72 2.82 -16.39 -7.98
N GLY A 73 3.19 -15.25 -8.56
CA GLY A 73 4.59 -14.82 -8.67
C GLY A 73 4.78 -13.34 -8.37
N ALA A 74 4.18 -12.46 -9.17
CA ALA A 74 4.33 -11.03 -9.05
C ALA A 74 3.69 -10.47 -7.77
N HIS A 75 2.57 -11.05 -7.32
CA HIS A 75 1.95 -10.71 -6.04
C HIS A 75 2.88 -11.06 -4.86
N SER A 76 3.45 -12.26 -4.86
CA SER A 76 4.42 -12.68 -3.83
C SER A 76 5.71 -11.89 -3.87
N PHE A 77 6.20 -11.50 -5.07
CA PHE A 77 7.35 -10.60 -5.20
C PHE A 77 7.06 -9.24 -4.58
N LEU A 78 5.88 -8.67 -4.85
CA LEU A 78 5.46 -7.40 -4.26
C LEU A 78 5.41 -7.48 -2.74
N ILE A 79 4.81 -8.54 -2.18
CA ILE A 79 4.76 -8.75 -0.74
C ILE A 79 6.16 -8.91 -0.14
N ASP A 80 7.03 -9.71 -0.75
CA ASP A 80 8.39 -9.91 -0.24
C ASP A 80 9.24 -8.62 -0.33
N ALA A 81 9.05 -7.82 -1.38
CA ALA A 81 9.71 -6.53 -1.54
C ALA A 81 9.24 -5.53 -0.47
N ILE A 82 7.93 -5.46 -0.21
CA ILE A 82 7.36 -4.66 0.88
C ILE A 82 7.89 -5.14 2.23
N ASN A 83 7.89 -6.45 2.48
CA ASN A 83 8.31 -7.02 3.75
C ASN A 83 9.79 -6.74 4.04
N ARG A 84 10.64 -6.79 3.01
CA ARG A 84 12.05 -6.41 3.11
C ARG A 84 12.25 -4.96 3.58
N GLU A 85 11.41 -4.03 3.15
CA GLU A 85 11.53 -2.64 3.60
C GLU A 85 10.90 -2.39 4.97
N LEU A 86 9.77 -3.05 5.24
CA LEU A 86 9.18 -3.04 6.57
C LEU A 86 10.11 -3.68 7.62
N GLU A 87 11.11 -4.45 7.18
CA GLU A 87 12.19 -4.88 8.06
C GLU A 87 13.12 -3.76 8.55
N HIS A 88 13.05 -2.59 7.92
CA HIS A 88 13.92 -1.46 8.20
C HIS A 88 13.07 -0.22 8.53
N PRO A 89 12.41 -0.18 9.71
CA PRO A 89 11.39 0.83 10.08
C PRO A 89 11.91 2.28 10.23
N ARG A 90 13.17 2.55 9.90
CA ARG A 90 13.79 3.89 9.91
C ARG A 90 14.17 4.40 8.52
N LEU A 91 13.87 3.64 7.47
CA LEU A 91 13.92 4.18 6.10
C LEU A 91 12.70 5.08 5.93
N GLU A 92 12.90 6.31 5.48
CA GLU A 92 11.80 7.12 5.01
C GLU A 92 11.11 6.38 3.85
N LEU A 93 9.90 5.85 4.09
CA LEU A 93 9.10 5.14 3.09
C LEU A 93 8.82 5.99 1.83
N SER A 94 9.04 7.30 1.90
CA SER A 94 9.00 8.22 0.75
C SER A 94 10.12 8.01 -0.26
N ILE A 95 11.19 7.29 0.10
CA ILE A 95 12.38 7.06 -0.77
C ILE A 95 12.35 5.66 -1.41
N TRP A 96 11.55 4.73 -0.89
CA TRP A 96 11.59 3.34 -1.34
C TRP A 96 11.01 3.13 -2.75
N ASN A 97 11.78 2.41 -3.58
CA ASN A 97 11.40 1.98 -4.92
C ASN A 97 11.52 0.46 -5.08
N ILE A 98 10.42 -0.17 -5.49
CA ILE A 98 10.35 -1.61 -5.73
C ILE A 98 11.25 -2.09 -6.89
N THR A 99 11.58 -1.22 -7.86
CA THR A 99 12.39 -1.61 -9.03
C THR A 99 13.89 -1.61 -8.78
N SER A 100 14.36 -1.00 -7.69
CA SER A 100 15.73 -1.18 -7.20
C SER A 100 15.85 -2.37 -6.24
N THR A 101 14.73 -3.00 -5.88
CA THR A 101 14.70 -4.10 -4.94
C THR A 101 14.87 -5.42 -5.68
N SER A 102 16.06 -6.03 -5.57
CA SER A 102 16.30 -7.40 -6.04
C SER A 102 16.08 -8.39 -4.90
N ILE A 103 15.33 -9.46 -5.15
CA ILE A 103 15.12 -10.54 -4.19
C ILE A 103 15.76 -11.81 -4.73
N ALA A 104 16.62 -12.44 -3.93
CA ALA A 104 17.28 -13.71 -4.23
C ALA A 104 16.29 -14.92 -4.16
N LYS A 105 15.20 -14.84 -4.93
CA LYS A 105 14.13 -15.83 -5.06
C LYS A 105 13.60 -15.79 -6.49
N TYR A 106 13.20 -16.92 -7.03
CA TYR A 106 12.57 -17.00 -8.36
C TYR A 106 11.05 -16.99 -8.22
N TYR A 107 10.40 -16.07 -8.92
CA TYR A 107 8.94 -15.90 -8.87
C TYR A 107 8.22 -16.45 -10.10
N SER A 108 8.94 -17.16 -10.97
CA SER A 108 8.40 -17.85 -12.15
C SER A 108 7.81 -19.23 -11.82
N THR A 109 7.77 -19.62 -10.55
CA THR A 109 7.26 -20.93 -10.11
C THR A 109 5.78 -20.86 -9.74
N PRO A 110 5.03 -21.98 -9.83
CA PRO A 110 3.61 -22.02 -9.45
C PRO A 110 3.36 -21.73 -7.96
N ASN A 111 4.37 -21.94 -7.12
CA ASN A 111 4.33 -21.67 -5.69
C ASN A 111 5.53 -20.81 -5.30
N THR A 112 5.29 -19.68 -4.63
CA THR A 112 6.29 -18.68 -4.25
C THR A 112 6.11 -18.26 -2.79
N PRO A 113 6.43 -19.12 -1.80
CA PRO A 113 6.11 -18.90 -0.39
C PRO A 113 6.70 -17.60 0.15
N LEU A 114 5.89 -16.79 0.83
CA LEU A 114 6.28 -15.46 1.31
C LEU A 114 7.45 -15.52 2.31
N LEU A 115 8.37 -14.56 2.20
CA LEU A 115 9.49 -14.38 3.11
C LEU A 115 9.04 -13.51 4.29
N ILE A 116 8.62 -14.17 5.37
CA ILE A 116 8.25 -13.50 6.63
C ILE A 116 9.28 -13.91 7.69
N PRO A 117 10.10 -12.96 8.22
CA PRO A 117 11.04 -13.29 9.27
C PRO A 117 10.31 -13.78 10.52
N ALA A 118 10.73 -14.91 11.07
CA ALA A 118 10.14 -15.46 12.30
C ALA A 118 10.26 -14.51 13.52
N GLY A 119 11.19 -13.56 13.48
CA GLY A 119 11.37 -12.52 14.50
C GLY A 119 10.54 -11.25 14.31
N TYR A 120 9.82 -11.10 13.20
CA TYR A 120 9.20 -9.84 12.81
C TYR A 120 8.17 -9.33 13.83
N ALA A 121 7.22 -10.18 14.25
CA ALA A 121 6.21 -9.82 15.25
C ALA A 121 6.83 -9.31 16.56
N ARG A 122 7.89 -9.99 17.03
CA ARG A 122 8.62 -9.58 18.24
C ARG A 122 9.33 -8.24 18.06
N ARG A 123 9.98 -8.02 16.90
CA ARG A 123 10.63 -6.73 16.62
C ARG A 123 9.61 -5.60 16.57
N ALA A 124 8.48 -5.80 15.90
CA ALA A 124 7.39 -4.82 15.81
C ALA A 124 6.85 -4.44 17.20
N LEU A 125 6.84 -5.37 18.15
CA LEU A 125 6.48 -5.11 19.54
C LEU A 125 7.59 -4.38 20.31
N LEU A 126 8.84 -4.84 20.19
CA LEU A 126 9.96 -4.44 21.06
C LEU A 126 10.71 -3.18 20.61
N ASP A 127 10.64 -2.79 19.33
CA ASP A 127 11.39 -1.63 18.81
C ASP A 127 10.78 -0.28 19.17
N ASP A 128 9.45 -0.17 19.16
CA ASP A 128 8.76 1.07 19.54
C ASP A 128 8.32 1.01 21.00
N THR A 129 9.13 1.54 21.91
CA THR A 129 8.82 1.57 23.35
C THR A 129 8.07 2.84 23.76
N ARG A 130 7.61 3.67 22.82
CA ARG A 130 6.83 4.88 23.15
C ARG A 130 5.49 4.47 23.74
N ILE A 131 5.08 5.20 24.77
CA ILE A 131 3.87 4.92 25.53
C ILE A 131 2.63 4.88 24.63
N GLU A 132 2.47 5.86 23.75
CA GLU A 132 1.31 5.95 22.86
C GLU A 132 1.26 4.81 21.86
N ALA A 133 2.41 4.41 21.33
CA ALA A 133 2.50 3.29 20.41
C ALA A 133 2.13 1.97 21.10
N VAL A 134 2.55 1.78 22.36
CA VAL A 134 2.10 0.64 23.16
C VAL A 134 0.60 0.70 23.44
N ILE A 135 0.07 1.81 23.95
CA ILE A 135 -1.36 1.92 24.28
C ILE A 135 -2.20 1.65 23.02
N ARG A 136 -1.88 2.26 21.87
CA ARG A 136 -2.60 2.00 20.61
C ARG A 136 -2.57 0.54 20.20
N ARG A 137 -1.44 -0.15 20.37
CA ARG A 137 -1.33 -1.60 20.09
C ARG A 137 -2.15 -2.42 21.09
N SER A 138 -2.10 -2.10 22.38
CA SER A 138 -2.88 -2.77 23.43
C SER A 138 -4.37 -2.52 23.33
N LEU A 139 -4.81 -1.42 22.71
CA LEU A 139 -6.23 -1.22 22.37
C LEU A 139 -6.68 -2.06 21.17
N GLN A 140 -5.73 -2.51 20.34
CA GLN A 140 -5.98 -3.31 19.14
C GLN A 140 -5.70 -4.80 19.33
N ALA A 141 -5.10 -5.20 20.46
CA ALA A 141 -4.69 -6.57 20.78
C ALA A 141 -4.93 -6.88 22.27
N SER A 142 -5.22 -8.13 22.62
CA SER A 142 -5.24 -8.54 24.03
C SER A 142 -3.80 -8.54 24.57
N ALA A 143 -3.48 -7.56 25.42
CA ALA A 143 -2.14 -7.41 25.98
C ALA A 143 -1.86 -8.47 27.06
N ASN A 144 -1.54 -9.70 26.63
CA ASN A 144 -1.24 -10.83 27.52
C ASN A 144 0.24 -10.92 27.93
N THR A 145 1.08 -9.97 27.47
CA THR A 145 2.54 -10.04 27.63
C THR A 145 3.03 -9.30 28.88
N LEU A 146 3.56 -10.06 29.86
CA LEU A 146 4.00 -9.56 31.16
C LEU A 146 5.53 -9.52 31.37
N SER A 147 6.33 -9.58 30.29
CA SER A 147 7.79 -9.49 30.41
C SER A 147 8.23 -8.03 30.55
N ARG A 148 8.65 -7.56 31.72
CA ARG A 148 8.86 -6.12 32.00
C ARG A 148 10.30 -5.80 32.41
N LEU A 149 10.89 -4.72 31.89
CA LEU A 149 12.22 -4.26 32.33
C LEU A 149 12.14 -3.40 33.60
N PRO A 150 12.88 -3.70 34.68
CA PRO A 150 12.78 -3.06 35.99
C PRO A 150 13.50 -1.71 36.05
N THR A 151 12.96 -0.69 35.39
CA THR A 151 13.46 0.69 35.51
C THR A 151 12.31 1.63 35.90
N HIS A 152 12.60 2.61 36.76
CA HIS A 152 11.57 3.50 37.33
C HIS A 152 10.86 4.38 36.28
N ASP A 153 11.52 4.68 35.16
CA ASP A 153 10.97 5.41 34.02
C ASP A 153 10.08 4.56 33.10
N ASN A 154 10.04 3.24 33.32
CA ASN A 154 9.33 2.28 32.49
C ASN A 154 7.95 1.95 33.08
N THR A 155 6.90 2.38 32.40
CA THR A 155 5.51 2.14 32.80
C THR A 155 5.21 0.65 32.98
N ALA A 156 5.82 -0.21 32.15
CA ALA A 156 5.57 -1.64 32.17
C ALA A 156 5.85 -2.29 33.53
N VAL A 157 6.74 -1.72 34.37
CA VAL A 157 7.04 -2.22 35.72
C VAL A 157 5.81 -2.17 36.63
N TYR A 158 4.97 -1.15 36.45
CA TYR A 158 3.80 -0.91 37.29
C TYR A 158 2.64 -1.78 36.81
N LEU A 159 2.24 -2.75 37.65
CA LEU A 159 1.18 -3.70 37.33
C LEU A 159 -0.15 -3.03 36.98
N GLU A 160 -0.44 -1.89 37.61
CA GLU A 160 -1.60 -1.05 37.29
C GLU A 160 -1.68 -0.71 35.80
N SER A 161 -0.56 -0.35 35.16
CA SER A 161 -0.56 0.06 33.75
C SER A 161 -0.97 -1.08 32.81
N THR A 162 -0.52 -2.31 33.07
CA THR A 162 -0.97 -3.46 32.28
C THR A 162 -2.44 -3.77 32.53
N LEU A 163 -2.88 -3.70 33.79
CA LEU A 163 -4.26 -4.00 34.16
C LEU A 163 -5.27 -2.96 33.62
N ARG A 164 -4.88 -1.69 33.52
CA ARG A 164 -5.69 -0.63 32.88
C ARG A 164 -5.87 -0.85 31.38
N LEU A 165 -4.90 -1.50 30.73
CA LEU A 165 -4.95 -1.83 29.30
C LEU A 165 -5.55 -3.22 29.03
N ALA A 166 -5.75 -4.05 30.05
CA ALA A 166 -6.21 -5.42 29.88
C ALA A 166 -7.74 -5.48 29.71
N ASN A 167 -8.19 -6.40 28.87
CA ASN A 167 -9.57 -6.88 28.93
C ASN A 167 -9.70 -7.75 30.19
N TRP A 168 -10.57 -7.37 31.12
CA TRP A 168 -10.69 -8.05 32.41
C TRP A 168 -11.29 -9.45 32.32
N ASP A 169 -12.20 -9.70 31.38
CA ASP A 169 -12.77 -11.04 31.17
C ASP A 169 -11.68 -12.00 30.69
N ASP A 170 -10.90 -11.59 29.69
CA ASP A 170 -9.76 -12.36 29.17
C ASP A 170 -8.66 -12.53 30.22
N TRP A 171 -8.36 -11.45 30.97
CA TRP A 171 -7.34 -11.45 32.02
C TRP A 171 -7.68 -12.44 33.13
N VAL A 172 -8.91 -12.42 33.62
CA VAL A 172 -9.35 -13.32 34.68
C VAL A 172 -9.38 -14.77 34.17
N ALA A 173 -9.86 -14.99 32.94
CA ALA A 173 -9.88 -16.31 32.33
C ALA A 173 -8.46 -16.91 32.18
N PHE A 174 -7.48 -16.09 31.78
CA PHE A 174 -6.12 -16.56 31.49
C PHE A 174 -5.18 -16.54 32.69
N HIS A 175 -5.21 -15.49 33.52
CA HIS A 175 -4.28 -15.29 34.64
C HIS A 175 -4.92 -15.51 36.02
N GLY A 176 -6.24 -15.55 36.14
CA GLY A 176 -6.95 -15.52 37.42
C GLY A 176 -6.52 -16.60 38.42
N GLY A 177 -6.24 -17.82 37.94
CA GLY A 177 -5.84 -18.96 38.79
C GLY A 177 -4.56 -18.72 39.60
N GLY A 178 -3.60 -17.95 39.07
CA GLY A 178 -2.39 -17.54 39.79
C GLY A 178 -2.48 -16.13 40.36
N PHE A 179 -3.01 -15.19 39.56
CA PHE A 179 -3.07 -13.77 39.90
C PHE A 179 -3.89 -13.49 41.15
N VAL A 180 -5.06 -14.12 41.29
CA VAL A 180 -5.97 -13.88 42.43
C VAL A 180 -5.32 -14.28 43.75
N PRO A 181 -4.87 -15.53 43.96
CA PRO A 181 -4.25 -15.93 45.22
C PRO A 181 -2.91 -15.22 45.48
N ALA A 182 -2.13 -14.89 44.44
CA ALA A 182 -0.81 -14.30 44.61
C ALA A 182 -0.84 -12.79 44.94
N ILE A 183 -1.77 -12.05 44.34
CA ILE A 183 -1.84 -10.58 44.39
C ILE A 183 -3.12 -10.12 45.07
N VAL A 184 -4.28 -10.52 44.54
CA VAL A 184 -5.59 -10.03 45.01
C VAL A 184 -5.85 -10.40 46.47
N SER A 185 -5.55 -11.63 46.88
CA SER A 185 -5.71 -12.07 48.28
C SER A 185 -4.87 -11.26 49.28
N GLY A 186 -3.72 -10.73 48.86
CA GLY A 186 -2.89 -9.84 49.69
C GLY A 186 -3.41 -8.40 49.76
N MET A 187 -4.24 -7.97 48.81
CA MET A 187 -4.78 -6.62 48.73
C MET A 187 -6.15 -6.48 49.38
N ILE A 188 -7.03 -7.47 49.25
CA ILE A 188 -8.42 -7.45 49.76
C ILE A 188 -8.54 -7.10 51.25
N PRO A 189 -7.64 -7.52 52.16
CA PRO A 189 -7.76 -7.16 53.58
C PRO A 189 -7.71 -5.66 53.86
N ARG A 190 -7.36 -4.83 52.87
CA ARG A 190 -7.26 -3.37 52.98
C ARG A 190 -8.32 -2.70 52.12
N GLU A 191 -8.99 -1.70 52.66
CA GLU A 191 -9.94 -0.86 51.91
C GLU A 191 -9.27 -0.23 50.68
N SER A 192 -8.03 0.27 50.83
CA SER A 192 -7.27 0.84 49.71
C SER A 192 -7.01 -0.17 48.59
N GLY A 193 -6.82 -1.45 48.92
CA GLY A 193 -6.59 -2.51 47.94
C GLY A 193 -7.86 -2.89 47.18
N GLN A 194 -9.01 -2.90 47.88
CA GLN A 194 -10.32 -3.11 47.25
C GLN A 194 -10.69 -1.95 46.31
N LEU A 195 -10.46 -0.70 46.75
CA LEU A 195 -10.72 0.49 45.93
C LEU A 195 -9.83 0.52 44.68
N TRP A 196 -8.53 0.27 44.85
CA TRP A 196 -7.60 0.21 43.71
C TRP A 196 -8.01 -0.86 42.70
N LEU A 197 -8.35 -2.08 43.17
CA LEU A 197 -8.77 -3.16 42.27
C LEU A 197 -10.07 -2.82 41.53
N GLY A 198 -11.05 -2.23 42.24
CA GLY A 198 -12.31 -1.79 41.64
C GLY A 198 -12.11 -0.68 40.60
N GLN A 199 -11.21 0.27 40.86
CA GLN A 199 -10.89 1.36 39.94
C GLN A 199 -10.21 0.84 38.67
N VAL A 200 -9.20 0.00 38.81
CA VAL A 200 -8.46 -0.54 37.66
C VAL A 200 -9.34 -1.48 36.84
N ALA A 201 -10.19 -2.29 37.48
CA ALA A 201 -11.17 -3.15 36.82
C ALA A 201 -12.24 -2.38 36.04
N ALA A 202 -12.64 -1.20 36.52
CA ALA A 202 -13.63 -0.36 35.86
C ALA A 202 -13.02 0.59 34.82
N THR A 203 -11.69 0.70 34.73
CA THR A 203 -11.03 1.62 33.80
C THR A 203 -11.11 1.09 32.38
N ILE A 204 -11.72 1.88 31.47
CA ILE A 204 -11.72 1.60 30.03
C ILE A 204 -10.90 2.69 29.35
N VAL A 205 -9.71 2.32 28.88
CA VAL A 205 -8.87 3.21 28.07
C VAL A 205 -9.42 3.24 26.64
N THR A 206 -9.75 4.42 26.14
CA THR A 206 -10.23 4.62 24.75
C THR A 206 -9.34 5.56 23.94
N ASP A 207 -8.60 6.43 24.62
CA ASP A 207 -7.72 7.43 24.01
C ASP A 207 -6.29 7.25 24.53
N ALA A 208 -5.38 6.94 23.60
CA ALA A 208 -3.98 6.73 23.90
C ALA A 208 -3.26 8.00 24.36
N ASP A 209 -3.66 9.16 23.86
CA ASP A 209 -2.99 10.42 24.15
C ASP A 209 -3.37 10.88 25.57
N MET A 210 -4.64 10.73 25.96
CA MET A 210 -5.10 10.99 27.33
C MET A 210 -4.44 10.06 28.36
N GLU A 211 -4.41 8.75 28.09
CA GLU A 211 -3.80 7.77 28.99
C GLU A 211 -2.28 7.99 29.11
N SER A 212 -1.60 8.32 28.00
CA SER A 212 -0.18 8.64 28.03
C SER A 212 0.14 9.87 28.87
N ALA A 213 -0.75 10.86 28.91
CA ALA A 213 -0.59 12.05 29.73
C ALA A 213 -0.66 11.72 31.23
N VAL A 214 -1.55 10.81 31.64
CA VAL A 214 -1.62 10.30 33.01
C VAL A 214 -0.30 9.66 33.41
N TRP A 215 0.26 8.78 32.57
CA TRP A 215 1.52 8.11 32.88
C TRP A 215 2.69 9.09 32.98
N ARG A 216 2.72 10.12 32.11
CA ARG A 216 3.74 11.17 32.13
C ARG A 216 3.70 12.04 33.38
N GLN A 217 2.53 12.28 33.98
CA GLN A 217 2.43 12.98 35.27
C GLN A 217 3.19 12.25 36.39
N HIS A 218 3.40 10.94 36.24
CA HIS A 218 4.17 10.10 37.15
C HIS A 218 5.62 9.86 36.70
N ASN A 219 6.17 10.66 35.77
CA ASN A 219 7.51 10.52 35.20
C ASN A 219 7.74 9.18 34.46
N LEU A 220 6.68 8.54 33.99
CA LEU A 220 6.77 7.34 33.17
C LEU A 220 6.89 7.76 31.71
N THR A 221 7.99 7.38 31.05
CA THR A 221 8.35 7.91 29.72
C THR A 221 8.38 6.86 28.63
N ARG A 222 8.41 5.57 28.99
CA ARG A 222 8.44 4.45 28.03
C ARG A 222 7.70 3.24 28.56
N TYR A 223 7.28 2.37 27.66
CA TYR A 223 6.75 1.05 27.98
C TYR A 223 7.58 0.00 27.25
N ALA A 224 8.54 -0.58 27.97
CA ALA A 224 9.54 -1.50 27.42
C ALA A 224 9.41 -2.89 28.05
N LEU A 225 9.20 -3.87 27.17
CA LEU A 225 9.10 -5.28 27.55
C LEU A 225 10.47 -5.97 27.49
N GLN A 226 10.66 -7.04 28.27
CA GLN A 226 11.84 -7.88 28.13
C GLN A 226 11.72 -8.79 26.92
N TRP A 227 12.87 -9.07 26.31
CA TRP A 227 12.96 -10.07 25.25
C TRP A 227 12.75 -11.48 25.80
N GLN A 228 11.94 -12.27 25.11
CA GLN A 228 11.63 -13.65 25.47
C GLN A 228 11.30 -14.48 24.22
N ASN A 229 11.44 -15.80 24.30
CA ASN A 229 11.06 -16.73 23.23
C ASN A 229 10.02 -17.80 23.63
N TYR A 230 9.34 -17.58 24.75
CA TYR A 230 8.19 -18.33 25.23
C TYR A 230 6.95 -18.16 24.34
N GLN A 231 6.61 -16.92 24.00
CA GLN A 231 5.44 -16.58 23.19
C GLN A 231 5.81 -15.74 21.97
N GLN A 232 4.95 -15.83 20.96
CA GLN A 232 4.93 -15.01 19.76
C GLN A 232 3.55 -14.37 19.66
N ASP A 233 3.52 -13.05 19.62
CA ASP A 233 2.30 -12.30 19.35
C ASP A 233 1.83 -12.55 17.91
N GLY A 234 0.50 -12.63 17.74
CA GLY A 234 -0.10 -12.66 16.42
C GLY A 234 0.03 -11.30 15.74
N LEU A 235 0.22 -11.30 14.42
CA LEU A 235 0.34 -10.09 13.63
C LEU A 235 -0.32 -10.26 12.28
N VAL A 236 -1.23 -9.34 11.96
CA VAL A 236 -1.76 -9.18 10.60
C VAL A 236 -1.42 -7.78 10.14
N GLU A 237 -0.70 -7.68 9.02
CA GLU A 237 -0.38 -6.39 8.40
C GLU A 237 -1.00 -6.29 7.02
N TYR A 238 -1.54 -5.10 6.73
CA TYR A 238 -2.07 -4.74 5.43
C TYR A 238 -1.34 -3.52 4.90
N VAL A 239 -1.10 -3.50 3.59
CA VAL A 239 -0.68 -2.28 2.88
C VAL A 239 -1.80 -1.82 1.99
N ALA A 240 -2.15 -0.54 2.11
CA ALA A 240 -3.07 0.12 1.21
C ALA A 240 -2.33 0.52 -0.07
N VAL A 241 -2.55 -0.23 -1.15
CA VAL A 241 -2.06 0.15 -2.48
C VAL A 241 -3.05 1.13 -3.10
N SER A 242 -2.64 2.39 -3.18
CA SER A 242 -3.39 3.42 -3.88
C SER A 242 -2.96 3.50 -5.34
N ASN A 243 -3.92 3.44 -6.25
CA ASN A 243 -3.72 3.77 -7.65
C ASN A 243 -4.67 4.91 -8.07
N GLY A 244 -4.56 5.43 -9.29
CA GLY A 244 -5.38 6.54 -9.77
C GLY A 244 -6.90 6.31 -9.82
N PHE A 245 -7.40 5.15 -9.39
CA PHE A 245 -8.83 4.81 -9.32
C PHE A 245 -9.33 4.41 -7.94
N GLY A 246 -8.44 4.20 -6.97
CA GLY A 246 -8.87 3.70 -5.67
C GLY A 246 -7.73 3.18 -4.81
N LYS A 247 -8.10 2.82 -3.59
CA LYS A 247 -7.21 2.18 -2.61
C LYS A 247 -7.67 0.74 -2.44
N HIS A 248 -6.74 -0.20 -2.52
CA HIS A 248 -6.97 -1.62 -2.28
C HIS A 248 -6.06 -2.08 -1.14
N LEU A 249 -6.61 -2.81 -0.17
CA LEU A 249 -5.83 -3.40 0.91
C LEU A 249 -5.26 -4.75 0.46
N ILE A 250 -3.96 -4.91 0.59
CA ILE A 250 -3.27 -6.19 0.38
C ILE A 250 -2.73 -6.64 1.72
N GLN A 251 -3.07 -7.87 2.13
CA GLN A 251 -2.47 -8.49 3.30
C GLN A 251 -1.02 -8.84 2.97
N VAL A 252 -0.07 -8.27 3.71
CA VAL A 252 1.37 -8.46 3.47
C VAL A 252 2.01 -9.44 4.44
N LYS A 253 1.44 -9.59 5.64
CA LYS A 253 1.87 -10.57 6.64
C LYS A 253 0.70 -11.16 7.39
N HIS A 254 0.82 -12.45 7.69
CA HIS A 254 -0.01 -13.14 8.66
C HIS A 254 0.91 -14.00 9.53
N MET A 255 1.00 -13.67 10.81
CA MET A 255 1.68 -14.47 11.82
C MET A 255 0.64 -14.84 12.86
N GLU A 256 0.48 -16.14 13.09
CA GLU A 256 -0.40 -16.60 14.15
C GLU A 256 0.25 -16.41 15.52
N TYR A 257 -0.60 -16.15 16.51
CA TYR A 257 -0.21 -16.22 17.90
C TYR A 257 0.22 -17.65 18.24
N SER A 258 1.35 -17.80 18.93
CA SER A 258 1.79 -19.10 19.42
C SER A 258 2.53 -18.97 20.75
N MET A 259 2.38 -19.99 21.60
CA MET A 259 3.00 -20.05 22.92
C MET A 259 3.54 -21.46 23.16
N ARG A 260 4.69 -21.56 23.81
CA ARG A 260 5.35 -22.85 24.09
C ARG A 260 4.65 -23.70 25.16
N MET A 261 3.70 -23.13 25.91
CA MET A 261 2.94 -23.83 26.96
C MET A 261 3.87 -24.57 27.94
N ASP A 262 3.71 -25.89 28.07
CA ASP A 262 4.46 -26.75 29.00
C ASP A 262 5.87 -27.11 28.52
N VAL A 263 6.27 -26.66 27.34
CA VAL A 263 7.61 -26.95 26.79
C VAL A 263 8.62 -25.91 27.32
N PRO A 264 9.74 -26.34 27.93
CA PRO A 264 10.79 -25.42 28.35
C PRO A 264 11.27 -24.53 27.20
N TRP A 265 11.51 -23.25 27.51
CA TRP A 265 12.02 -22.28 26.56
C TRP A 265 13.38 -21.77 27.00
N SER A 266 14.25 -21.40 26.06
CA SER A 266 15.64 -21.08 26.39
C SER A 266 15.79 -19.79 27.19
N THR A 267 14.91 -18.79 26.99
CA THR A 267 14.98 -17.53 27.75
C THR A 267 14.50 -17.65 29.20
N TRP A 268 13.89 -18.77 29.60
CA TRP A 268 13.45 -19.04 30.97
C TRP A 268 14.58 -18.89 31.99
N THR A 269 15.77 -19.35 31.62
CA THR A 269 16.97 -19.27 32.45
C THR A 269 17.35 -17.83 32.79
N GLY A 270 17.09 -16.90 31.87
CA GLY A 270 17.24 -15.46 32.08
C GLY A 270 16.09 -14.92 32.90
N TYR A 271 14.88 -14.90 32.33
CA TYR A 271 13.67 -14.42 32.99
C TYR A 271 12.53 -15.41 32.79
N TRP A 272 11.97 -15.86 33.91
CA TRP A 272 10.98 -16.93 33.91
C TRP A 272 9.53 -16.43 33.76
N GLY A 273 9.27 -15.14 34.00
CA GLY A 273 7.94 -14.55 33.85
C GLY A 273 7.18 -14.40 35.16
N ALA A 274 6.50 -13.26 35.32
CA ALA A 274 5.73 -12.92 36.53
C ALA A 274 4.62 -13.94 36.86
N TRP A 275 4.09 -14.63 35.85
CA TRP A 275 3.06 -15.66 36.07
C TRP A 275 3.59 -16.87 36.85
N ASN A 276 4.90 -17.15 36.81
CA ASN A 276 5.51 -18.21 37.62
C ASN A 276 5.74 -17.76 39.06
N ASP A 277 6.01 -16.48 39.29
CA ASP A 277 5.98 -15.90 40.62
C ASP A 277 4.57 -16.07 41.21
N TRP A 278 3.53 -15.81 40.40
CA TRP A 278 2.14 -15.95 40.81
C TRP A 278 1.75 -17.40 41.08
N ALA A 279 2.10 -18.32 40.19
CA ALA A 279 1.84 -19.75 40.38
C ALA A 279 2.55 -20.29 41.63
N SER A 280 3.80 -19.88 41.86
CA SER A 280 4.55 -20.24 43.06
C SER A 280 3.90 -19.69 44.32
N ALA A 281 3.48 -18.42 44.30
CA ALA A 281 2.77 -17.81 45.41
C ALA A 281 1.42 -18.48 45.67
N ALA A 282 0.66 -18.81 44.62
CA ALA A 282 -0.60 -19.52 44.71
C ALA A 282 -0.44 -20.91 45.36
N ALA A 283 0.59 -21.66 44.96
CA ALA A 283 0.90 -22.96 45.54
C ALA A 283 1.20 -22.86 47.05
N LEU A 284 1.89 -21.80 47.46
CA LEU A 284 2.29 -21.56 48.85
C LEU A 284 1.20 -20.89 49.69
N ALA A 285 0.29 -20.15 49.08
CA ALA A 285 -0.84 -19.49 49.75
C ALA A 285 -1.66 -20.51 50.54
N SER A 286 -1.90 -21.70 49.97
CA SER A 286 -2.64 -22.79 50.61
C SER A 286 -1.99 -23.36 51.88
N LYS A 287 -0.66 -23.23 52.03
CA LYS A 287 0.11 -23.83 53.12
C LYS A 287 0.61 -22.81 54.15
N PHE A 288 0.93 -21.60 53.70
CA PHE A 288 1.66 -20.62 54.49
C PHE A 288 1.01 -19.24 54.49
N ASN A 289 -0.18 -19.08 53.90
CA ASN A 289 -0.86 -17.79 53.73
C ASN A 289 0.08 -16.72 53.12
N ALA A 290 0.93 -17.15 52.20
CA ALA A 290 1.97 -16.32 51.59
C ALA A 290 1.44 -15.66 50.32
N THR A 291 1.79 -14.39 50.11
CA THR A 291 1.43 -13.61 48.92
C THR A 291 2.66 -12.87 48.38
N LEU A 292 2.54 -12.25 47.22
CA LEU A 292 3.58 -11.36 46.68
C LEU A 292 3.43 -9.91 47.13
N VAL A 293 2.34 -9.57 47.82
CA VAL A 293 2.09 -8.22 48.33
C VAL A 293 2.88 -8.04 49.62
N THR A 294 3.94 -7.23 49.57
CA THR A 294 4.76 -6.91 50.76
C THR A 294 3.95 -6.03 51.70
N SER A 295 3.54 -6.59 52.83
CA SER A 295 2.60 -6.01 53.77
C SER A 295 3.09 -6.30 55.19
N GLY A 296 3.15 -5.29 56.06
CA GLY A 296 3.76 -5.38 57.40
C GLY A 296 3.14 -6.40 58.38
N ASN A 297 2.02 -7.03 58.02
CA ASN A 297 1.38 -8.11 58.80
C ASN A 297 1.42 -9.48 58.09
N SER A 298 2.04 -9.60 56.91
CA SER A 298 2.19 -10.86 56.19
C SER A 298 3.47 -11.55 56.69
N THR A 299 3.33 -12.62 57.47
CA THR A 299 4.44 -13.31 58.15
C THR A 299 5.42 -14.04 57.23
N SER A 300 5.14 -14.16 55.93
CA SER A 300 6.06 -14.74 54.95
C SER A 300 5.78 -14.20 53.54
N SER A 301 6.71 -13.43 52.98
CA SER A 301 6.67 -13.04 51.57
C SER A 301 7.29 -14.15 50.72
N VAL A 302 6.61 -14.52 49.63
CA VAL A 302 7.14 -15.46 48.64
C VAL A 302 8.46 -14.96 48.03
N GLN A 303 8.70 -13.64 48.05
CA GLN A 303 9.96 -13.03 47.61
C GLN A 303 11.18 -13.42 48.47
N ALA A 304 10.96 -13.94 49.69
CA ALA A 304 12.05 -14.44 50.54
C ALA A 304 12.52 -15.85 50.13
N LEU A 305 11.84 -16.50 49.18
CA LEU A 305 12.19 -17.83 48.71
C LEU A 305 13.28 -17.76 47.65
N ASP A 306 14.22 -18.70 47.74
CA ASP A 306 15.20 -18.93 46.68
C ASP A 306 14.53 -19.69 45.53
N PHE A 307 14.02 -18.96 44.55
CA PHE A 307 13.40 -19.55 43.36
C PHE A 307 14.38 -20.41 42.55
N GLU A 308 15.67 -20.04 42.50
CA GLU A 308 16.69 -20.84 41.82
C GLU A 308 16.82 -22.23 42.47
N PHE A 309 16.68 -22.30 43.80
CA PHE A 309 16.58 -23.57 44.53
C PHE A 309 15.29 -24.32 44.21
N ALA A 310 14.14 -23.64 44.26
CA ALA A 310 12.82 -24.24 44.10
C ALA A 310 12.64 -24.95 42.75
N VAL A 311 13.19 -24.40 41.67
CA VAL A 311 13.14 -25.02 40.33
C VAL A 311 14.41 -25.81 39.96
N GLY A 312 15.31 -26.03 40.91
CA GLY A 312 16.50 -26.87 40.70
C GLY A 312 17.58 -26.24 39.80
N VAL A 313 17.54 -24.94 39.51
CA VAL A 313 18.63 -24.24 38.80
C VAL A 313 19.88 -24.20 39.67
N ARG A 314 19.71 -24.06 41.00
CA ARG A 314 20.82 -23.98 41.96
C ARG A 314 21.68 -25.24 42.00
N SER A 315 21.11 -26.42 41.75
CA SER A 315 21.89 -27.67 41.65
C SER A 315 22.68 -27.78 40.34
N GLN A 316 22.39 -26.93 39.35
CA GLN A 316 23.13 -26.80 38.09
C GLN A 316 24.19 -25.67 38.12
N LEU A 317 24.18 -24.82 39.16
CA LEU A 317 25.18 -23.76 39.42
C LEU A 317 26.56 -24.28 39.88
N ILE A 318 26.98 -25.45 39.39
CA ILE A 318 28.28 -26.06 39.74
C ILE A 318 29.39 -25.52 38.84
N SER A 319 29.06 -24.95 37.68
CA SER A 319 30.05 -24.40 36.75
C SER A 319 30.50 -22.97 37.13
N ALA A 320 31.79 -22.69 36.97
CA ALA A 320 32.35 -21.35 37.18
C ALA A 320 31.64 -20.27 36.33
N SER A 321 31.22 -20.64 35.11
CA SER A 321 30.48 -19.79 34.19
C SER A 321 29.13 -19.36 34.75
N ALA A 322 28.36 -20.29 35.33
CA ALA A 322 27.05 -19.98 35.89
C ALA A 322 27.17 -19.11 37.16
N MET A 323 28.18 -19.35 38.00
CA MET A 323 28.47 -18.46 39.13
C MET A 323 28.89 -17.06 38.69
N LEU A 324 29.68 -16.94 37.63
CA LEU A 324 30.09 -15.65 37.07
C LEU A 324 28.88 -14.88 36.52
N ILE A 325 28.01 -15.55 35.75
CA ILE A 325 26.75 -14.96 35.27
C ILE A 325 25.92 -14.47 36.44
N ARG A 326 25.72 -15.31 37.46
CA ARG A 326 24.95 -14.94 38.66
C ARG A 326 25.52 -13.72 39.37
N ARG A 327 26.84 -13.63 39.44
CA ARG A 327 27.56 -12.52 40.09
C ARG A 327 27.52 -11.22 39.29
N VAL A 328 27.60 -11.31 37.95
CA VAL A 328 27.72 -10.13 37.07
C VAL A 328 26.34 -9.62 36.62
N LEU A 329 25.44 -10.54 36.27
CA LEU A 329 24.13 -10.22 35.69
C LEU A 329 22.97 -10.33 36.69
N GLY A 330 23.17 -11.05 37.80
CA GLY A 330 22.14 -11.30 38.82
C GLY A 330 21.62 -12.74 38.84
N PRO A 331 20.71 -13.07 39.78
CA PRO A 331 20.17 -14.43 39.91
C PRO A 331 19.47 -14.88 38.63
N PHE A 332 19.62 -16.17 38.30
CA PHE A 332 18.86 -16.78 37.21
C PHE A 332 17.36 -16.64 37.48
N LEU A 333 16.55 -16.71 36.42
CA LEU A 333 15.10 -16.43 36.43
C LEU A 333 14.73 -14.95 36.60
N SER A 334 15.70 -14.07 36.89
CA SER A 334 15.51 -12.61 37.06
C SER A 334 16.60 -11.77 36.39
N ILE A 335 17.11 -12.21 35.24
CA ILE A 335 18.10 -11.50 34.41
C ILE A 335 17.38 -10.68 33.34
N ASP A 336 17.67 -9.38 33.30
CA ASP A 336 17.12 -8.44 32.32
C ASP A 336 17.59 -8.72 30.90
N MET A 337 16.65 -8.98 29.99
CA MET A 337 16.92 -9.16 28.55
C MET A 337 16.33 -8.01 27.73
N ARG A 338 17.19 -7.27 27.00
CA ARG A 338 16.80 -6.08 26.21
C ARG A 338 16.95 -6.34 24.72
N HIS A 339 15.95 -5.92 23.94
CA HIS A 339 16.06 -5.86 22.48
C HIS A 339 16.90 -4.64 22.06
N VAL A 340 17.78 -4.82 21.08
CA VAL A 340 18.62 -3.74 20.53
C VAL A 340 18.25 -3.55 19.07
N ALA A 341 17.67 -2.38 18.75
CA ALA A 341 17.26 -2.04 17.39
C ALA A 341 18.47 -1.89 16.44
N LEU A 342 18.23 -2.03 15.13
CA LEU A 342 19.28 -1.86 14.12
C LEU A 342 19.93 -0.46 14.21
N PRO A 343 21.27 -0.36 14.13
CA PRO A 343 21.98 0.93 14.14
C PRO A 343 21.53 1.84 13.00
N ALA A 344 21.29 3.12 13.31
CA ALA A 344 20.80 4.10 12.32
C ALA A 344 21.75 4.28 11.13
N ALA A 345 23.06 4.13 11.33
CA ALA A 345 24.07 4.22 10.28
C ALA A 345 23.88 3.16 9.18
N LEU A 346 23.46 1.95 9.56
CA LEU A 346 23.22 0.86 8.61
C LEU A 346 21.95 1.11 7.79
N VAL A 347 20.92 1.67 8.44
CA VAL A 347 19.67 2.03 7.77
C VAL A 347 19.88 3.19 6.79
N ALA A 348 20.58 4.24 7.21
CA ALA A 348 20.85 5.42 6.38
C ALA A 348 21.64 5.08 5.11
N TYR A 349 22.57 4.12 5.18
CA TYR A 349 23.32 3.64 4.01
C TYR A 349 22.38 3.05 2.94
N TYR A 350 21.37 2.29 3.36
CA TYR A 350 20.46 1.58 2.45
C TYR A 350 19.40 2.51 1.83
N ALA A 351 19.06 3.62 2.49
CA ALA A 351 18.07 4.61 2.02
C ALA A 351 18.49 5.44 0.79
N THR A 352 19.71 5.31 0.28
CA THR A 352 20.33 6.24 -0.68
C THR A 352 19.92 6.05 -2.15
N PHE A 353 18.92 5.21 -2.46
CA PHE A 353 18.52 4.90 -3.84
C PHE A 353 17.10 5.39 -4.17
N PRO A 354 16.90 6.29 -5.15
CA PRO A 354 15.59 6.87 -5.47
C PRO A 354 14.90 6.22 -6.68
N SER A 355 13.54 6.20 -6.73
CA SER A 355 12.74 6.58 -7.93
C SER A 355 11.21 6.74 -7.68
N PRO A 356 10.46 7.43 -8.60
CA PRO A 356 9.06 7.86 -8.43
C PRO A 356 7.96 7.17 -9.29
N THR A 357 6.71 7.42 -8.84
CA THR A 357 5.26 7.17 -9.23
C THR A 357 4.78 7.12 -10.71
N GLY A 358 3.60 6.60 -11.17
CA GLY A 358 2.36 5.96 -10.63
C GLY A 358 1.12 5.94 -11.61
N GLY A 359 0.11 5.03 -11.43
CA GLY A 359 -1.30 4.89 -12.01
C GLY A 359 -1.58 4.55 -13.53
N THR A 360 -2.49 3.66 -14.02
CA THR A 360 -3.98 3.84 -14.19
C THR A 360 -4.73 2.75 -15.10
N ALA A 361 -6.01 2.30 -14.86
CA ALA A 361 -6.82 1.27 -15.62
C ALA A 361 -8.35 1.47 -15.75
N ALA A 362 -9.01 2.54 -15.26
CA ALA A 362 -10.29 2.90 -15.93
C ALA A 362 -10.07 3.47 -17.35
N LEU A 363 -8.82 3.71 -17.73
CA LEU A 363 -8.42 4.01 -19.10
C LEU A 363 -8.75 2.85 -20.05
N ALA A 364 -8.69 1.59 -19.61
CA ALA A 364 -8.93 0.42 -20.46
C ALA A 364 -10.27 0.45 -21.19
N PHE A 365 -11.34 0.64 -20.42
CA PHE A 365 -12.70 0.62 -20.93
C PHE A 365 -12.97 1.80 -21.87
N THR A 366 -12.43 2.98 -21.54
CA THR A 366 -12.51 4.16 -22.41
C THR A 366 -11.77 3.94 -23.73
N MET A 367 -10.57 3.32 -23.73
CA MET A 367 -9.80 3.10 -24.96
C MET A 367 -10.48 2.12 -25.92
N MET A 368 -11.06 1.04 -25.38
CA MET A 368 -11.77 0.06 -26.20
C MET A 368 -13.03 0.68 -26.84
N TYR A 369 -13.80 1.46 -26.08
CA TYR A 369 -15.00 2.15 -26.57
C TYR A 369 -14.68 3.08 -27.74
N VAL A 370 -13.66 3.94 -27.62
CA VAL A 370 -13.29 4.90 -28.69
C VAL A 370 -12.91 4.17 -29.98
N SER A 371 -12.15 3.07 -29.89
CA SER A 371 -11.69 2.32 -31.07
C SER A 371 -12.83 1.61 -31.79
N VAL A 372 -13.76 1.01 -31.05
CA VAL A 372 -14.93 0.31 -31.61
C VAL A 372 -15.88 1.30 -32.28
N VAL A 373 -16.12 2.47 -31.69
CA VAL A 373 -16.99 3.49 -32.29
C VAL A 373 -16.39 4.05 -33.58
N LEU A 374 -15.07 4.35 -33.62
CA LEU A 374 -14.41 4.79 -34.85
C LEU A 374 -14.47 3.74 -35.96
N ALA A 375 -14.27 2.46 -35.62
CA ALA A 375 -14.38 1.37 -36.58
C ALA A 375 -15.79 1.24 -37.14
N GLY A 376 -16.82 1.34 -36.29
CA GLY A 376 -18.22 1.34 -36.71
C GLY A 376 -18.57 2.51 -37.64
N LEU A 377 -18.11 3.72 -37.33
CA LEU A 377 -18.33 4.91 -38.17
C LEU A 377 -17.62 4.79 -39.52
N ALA A 378 -16.40 4.25 -39.54
CA ALA A 378 -15.68 4.00 -40.79
C ALA A 378 -16.38 2.95 -41.65
N LEU A 379 -16.95 1.90 -41.05
CA LEU A 379 -17.75 0.90 -41.75
C LEU A 379 -19.00 1.52 -42.38
N VAL A 380 -19.73 2.35 -41.63
CA VAL A 380 -20.92 3.06 -42.15
C VAL A 380 -20.53 3.97 -43.33
N LEU A 381 -19.42 4.70 -43.22
CA LEU A 381 -18.92 5.53 -44.33
C LEU A 381 -18.54 4.69 -45.55
N ALA A 382 -17.89 3.53 -45.36
CA ALA A 382 -17.55 2.63 -46.46
C ALA A 382 -18.80 2.11 -47.17
N VAL A 383 -19.81 1.65 -46.42
CA VAL A 383 -21.10 1.18 -46.97
C VAL A 383 -21.81 2.30 -47.75
N TYR A 384 -21.91 3.49 -47.15
CA TYR A 384 -22.51 4.66 -47.81
C TYR A 384 -21.80 5.01 -49.12
N SER A 385 -20.47 4.90 -49.13
CA SER A 385 -19.67 5.22 -50.31
C SER A 385 -19.85 4.20 -51.44
N VAL A 386 -20.00 2.91 -51.10
CA VAL A 386 -20.34 1.86 -52.07
C VAL A 386 -21.74 2.09 -52.64
N MET A 387 -22.72 2.41 -51.78
CA MET A 387 -24.10 2.73 -52.22
C MET A 387 -24.13 3.93 -53.18
N ASN A 388 -23.27 4.92 -52.95
CA ASN A 388 -23.20 6.12 -53.78
C ASN A 388 -22.16 6.03 -54.92
N ARG A 389 -21.78 4.81 -55.34
CA ARG A 389 -20.83 4.53 -56.44
C ARG A 389 -19.50 5.31 -56.31
N TRP A 390 -18.98 5.43 -55.09
CA TRP A 390 -17.72 6.11 -54.77
C TRP A 390 -17.68 7.61 -55.11
N SER A 391 -18.84 8.28 -55.22
CA SER A 391 -18.95 9.73 -55.46
C SER A 391 -18.71 10.59 -54.20
N VAL A 392 -17.73 10.21 -53.38
CA VAL A 392 -17.35 10.92 -52.15
C VAL A 392 -16.08 11.72 -52.37
N ILE A 393 -16.01 12.93 -51.80
CA ILE A 393 -14.81 13.78 -51.89
C ILE A 393 -13.72 13.20 -50.98
N GLY A 394 -12.67 12.62 -51.58
CA GLY A 394 -11.56 11.97 -50.85
C GLY A 394 -10.86 12.88 -49.83
N ARG A 395 -10.78 14.19 -50.08
CA ARG A 395 -10.22 15.19 -49.13
C ARG A 395 -10.92 15.21 -47.77
N ASN A 396 -12.21 14.89 -47.74
CA ASN A 396 -12.96 14.85 -46.49
C ASN A 396 -12.61 13.64 -45.62
N LEU A 397 -12.12 12.55 -46.21
CA LEU A 397 -11.70 11.34 -45.49
C LEU A 397 -10.47 11.60 -44.60
N PHE A 398 -9.58 12.53 -44.98
CA PHE A 398 -8.46 12.95 -44.12
C PHE A 398 -8.90 13.66 -42.84
N ARG A 399 -10.12 14.20 -42.81
CA ARG A 399 -10.70 14.87 -41.64
C ARG A 399 -11.48 13.90 -40.74
N PHE A 400 -11.57 12.62 -41.12
CA PHE A 400 -12.37 11.61 -40.44
C PHE A 400 -12.11 11.56 -38.93
N ASN A 401 -10.86 11.33 -38.50
CA ASN A 401 -10.51 11.23 -37.09
C ASN A 401 -10.92 12.47 -36.28
N ARG A 402 -10.68 13.68 -36.82
CA ARG A 402 -10.99 14.94 -36.14
C ARG A 402 -12.50 15.18 -36.01
N VAL A 403 -13.28 14.86 -37.04
CA VAL A 403 -14.74 15.09 -37.07
C VAL A 403 -15.50 13.98 -36.36
N ALA A 404 -15.23 12.72 -36.71
CA ALA A 404 -15.90 11.56 -36.13
C ALA A 404 -15.64 11.48 -34.62
N GLY A 405 -14.40 11.71 -34.19
CA GLY A 405 -14.05 11.70 -32.77
C GLY A 405 -14.81 12.78 -31.97
N CYS A 406 -14.73 14.05 -32.37
CA CYS A 406 -15.31 15.12 -31.55
C CYS A 406 -16.84 15.09 -31.50
N VAL A 407 -17.49 14.64 -32.59
CA VAL A 407 -18.95 14.67 -32.74
C VAL A 407 -19.63 13.43 -32.16
N TRP A 408 -19.08 12.23 -32.38
CA TRP A 408 -19.77 10.97 -32.06
C TRP A 408 -19.26 10.28 -30.79
N ILE A 409 -18.03 10.58 -30.37
CA ILE A 409 -17.41 9.97 -29.19
C ILE A 409 -17.46 10.94 -28.00
N GLY A 410 -17.26 12.22 -28.29
CA GLY A 410 -17.29 13.28 -27.29
C GLY A 410 -15.91 13.65 -26.78
N ARG A 411 -15.74 14.96 -26.53
CA ARG A 411 -14.48 15.60 -26.14
C ARG A 411 -13.85 14.99 -24.86
N PRO A 412 -14.60 14.67 -23.78
CA PRO A 412 -14.01 14.11 -22.58
C PRO A 412 -13.37 12.72 -22.78
N LEU A 413 -14.00 11.85 -23.59
CA LEU A 413 -13.49 10.50 -23.86
C LEU A 413 -12.29 10.52 -24.81
N LEU A 414 -12.28 11.43 -25.78
CA LEU A 414 -11.10 11.68 -26.62
C LEU A 414 -9.93 12.25 -25.82
N LEU A 415 -10.21 13.16 -24.88
CA LEU A 415 -9.19 13.71 -24.00
C LEU A 415 -8.61 12.61 -23.10
N ALA A 416 -9.45 11.76 -22.51
CA ALA A 416 -8.99 10.60 -21.74
C ALA A 416 -8.10 9.67 -22.58
N ARG A 417 -8.40 9.51 -23.87
CA ARG A 417 -7.57 8.73 -24.80
C ARG A 417 -6.23 9.38 -25.11
N GLY A 418 -6.21 10.65 -25.49
CA GLY A 418 -4.97 11.37 -25.71
C GLY A 418 -4.09 11.40 -24.45
N MET A 419 -4.71 11.62 -23.29
CA MET A 419 -4.03 11.58 -22.00
C MET A 419 -3.49 10.19 -21.66
N SER A 420 -4.19 9.10 -22.00
CA SER A 420 -3.67 7.74 -21.77
C SER A 420 -2.38 7.46 -22.55
N ALA A 421 -2.27 7.97 -23.77
CA ALA A 421 -1.08 7.83 -24.60
C ALA A 421 0.06 8.72 -24.10
N ILE A 422 -0.23 9.93 -23.63
CA ILE A 422 0.76 10.81 -22.96
C ILE A 422 1.28 10.15 -21.68
N LEU A 423 0.41 9.56 -20.87
CA LEU A 423 0.80 8.81 -19.67
C LEU A 423 1.63 7.57 -20.02
N LEU A 424 1.31 6.87 -21.11
CA LEU A 424 2.08 5.72 -21.59
C LEU A 424 3.46 6.13 -22.13
N LEU A 425 3.60 7.33 -22.71
CA LEU A 425 4.88 7.92 -23.13
C LEU A 425 5.74 8.36 -21.94
N SER A 426 5.10 8.82 -20.88
CA SER A 426 5.75 9.22 -19.62
C SER A 426 6.19 8.03 -18.75
N ARG A 427 5.90 6.79 -19.16
CA ARG A 427 6.10 5.57 -18.35
C ARG A 427 7.12 4.61 -18.97
N ASP A 428 8.05 4.17 -18.13
CA ASP A 428 8.90 3.02 -18.39
C ASP A 428 8.13 1.70 -18.24
N THR A 429 8.44 0.71 -19.09
CA THR A 429 7.76 -0.59 -19.08
C THR A 429 8.48 -1.52 -18.11
N LEU A 430 7.84 -1.91 -17.02
CA LEU A 430 8.47 -2.73 -15.97
C LEU A 430 8.12 -4.21 -16.14
N ASP A 431 9.15 -5.04 -16.29
CA ASP A 431 9.03 -6.49 -16.46
C ASP A 431 9.78 -7.24 -15.35
N LEU A 432 9.21 -8.34 -14.87
CA LEU A 432 9.80 -9.16 -13.81
C LEU A 432 10.84 -10.10 -14.44
N GLN A 433 12.12 -9.80 -14.25
CA GLN A 433 13.21 -10.58 -14.85
C GLN A 433 14.03 -11.31 -13.80
N ALA A 434 14.21 -12.61 -14.03
CA ALA A 434 15.14 -13.43 -13.26
C ALA A 434 16.57 -13.25 -13.81
N ILE A 435 17.43 -12.63 -13.01
CA ILE A 435 18.85 -12.44 -13.33
C ILE A 435 19.65 -13.53 -12.63
N ARG A 436 20.41 -14.31 -13.43
CA ARG A 436 21.28 -15.37 -12.89
C ARG A 436 22.28 -14.78 -11.90
N GLY A 437 22.29 -15.30 -10.68
CA GLY A 437 23.24 -14.92 -9.62
C GLY A 437 22.81 -13.73 -8.74
N VAL A 438 21.76 -13.00 -9.10
CA VAL A 438 21.26 -11.83 -8.34
C VAL A 438 19.86 -12.07 -7.79
N GLY A 439 19.03 -12.84 -8.50
CA GLY A 439 17.64 -13.09 -8.14
C GLY A 439 16.66 -12.44 -9.12
N THR A 440 15.44 -12.20 -8.66
CA THR A 440 14.39 -11.57 -9.46
C THR A 440 14.31 -10.07 -9.17
N LEU A 441 14.17 -9.28 -10.23
CA LEU A 441 14.20 -7.83 -10.24
C LEU A 441 13.13 -7.31 -11.21
N LEU A 442 12.51 -6.19 -10.89
CA LEU A 442 11.71 -5.43 -11.85
C LEU A 442 12.65 -4.57 -12.72
N VAL A 443 12.75 -4.89 -14.01
CA VAL A 443 13.62 -4.20 -14.96
C VAL A 443 12.79 -3.32 -15.90
N SER A 444 13.23 -2.07 -16.09
CA SER A 444 12.70 -1.20 -17.15
C SER A 444 13.16 -1.69 -18.53
N LYS A 445 12.21 -2.05 -19.39
CA LYS A 445 12.44 -2.41 -20.78
C LYS A 445 12.19 -1.18 -21.66
N ARG A 446 13.18 -0.81 -22.47
CA ARG A 446 13.03 0.27 -23.47
C ARG A 446 12.02 -0.15 -24.53
N ARG A 447 11.03 0.71 -24.76
CA ARG A 447 10.04 0.55 -25.82
C ARG A 447 10.70 0.72 -27.19
N HIS A 448 10.29 -0.09 -28.16
CA HIS A 448 10.79 0.01 -29.52
C HIS A 448 10.32 1.33 -30.15
N TRP A 449 11.12 1.93 -31.03
CA TRP A 449 10.85 3.25 -31.60
C TRP A 449 9.54 3.30 -32.40
N VAL A 450 9.18 2.20 -33.07
CA VAL A 450 7.89 2.07 -33.80
C VAL A 450 6.72 2.19 -32.83
N ASP A 451 6.75 1.45 -31.72
CA ASP A 451 5.69 1.48 -30.71
C ASP A 451 5.54 2.90 -30.14
N SER A 452 6.65 3.59 -29.88
CA SER A 452 6.64 4.98 -29.43
C SER A 452 5.99 5.92 -30.46
N MET A 453 6.23 5.74 -31.77
CA MET A 453 5.58 6.53 -32.81
C MET A 453 4.06 6.33 -32.83
N VAL A 454 3.59 5.10 -32.63
CA VAL A 454 2.15 4.79 -32.54
C VAL A 454 1.53 5.49 -31.33
N VAL A 455 2.19 5.42 -30.17
CA VAL A 455 1.69 6.09 -28.95
C VAL A 455 1.71 7.62 -29.09
N VAL A 456 2.71 8.22 -29.75
CA VAL A 456 2.72 9.67 -30.07
C VAL A 456 1.56 10.05 -31.00
N GLY A 457 1.24 9.21 -31.98
CA GLY A 457 0.07 9.39 -32.85
C GLY A 457 -1.24 9.42 -32.04
N GLU A 458 -1.37 8.55 -31.04
CA GLU A 458 -2.53 8.52 -30.15
C GLU A 458 -2.56 9.70 -29.16
N ALA A 459 -1.42 10.26 -28.76
CA ALA A 459 -1.38 11.49 -27.97
C ALA A 459 -2.01 12.69 -28.71
N SER A 460 -2.02 12.66 -30.05
CA SER A 460 -2.59 13.73 -30.89
C SER A 460 -4.10 13.91 -30.70
N TRP A 461 -4.81 12.95 -30.10
CA TRP A 461 -6.23 13.12 -29.75
C TRP A 461 -6.45 14.28 -28.76
N ALA A 462 -5.53 14.50 -27.81
CA ALA A 462 -5.61 15.62 -26.87
C ALA A 462 -5.49 16.96 -27.60
N VAL A 463 -4.60 17.04 -28.59
CA VAL A 463 -4.42 18.21 -29.46
C VAL A 463 -5.72 18.55 -30.18
N PHE A 464 -6.42 17.55 -30.74
CA PHE A 464 -7.68 17.78 -31.44
C PHE A 464 -8.76 18.36 -30.53
N VAL A 465 -8.86 17.91 -29.28
CA VAL A 465 -9.81 18.45 -28.30
C VAL A 465 -9.46 19.89 -27.94
N VAL A 466 -8.18 20.20 -27.70
CA VAL A 466 -7.73 21.57 -27.40
C VAL A 466 -8.06 22.52 -28.55
N HIS A 467 -7.78 22.11 -29.80
CA HIS A 467 -8.12 22.90 -30.98
C HIS A 467 -9.63 23.12 -31.12
N ASP A 468 -10.45 22.11 -30.83
CA ASP A 468 -11.91 22.18 -30.92
C ASP A 468 -12.53 23.09 -29.84
N LEU A 469 -11.91 23.17 -28.65
CA LEU A 469 -12.29 24.11 -27.59
C LEU A 469 -11.88 25.55 -27.92
N MET A 470 -10.70 25.76 -28.50
CA MET A 470 -10.20 27.08 -28.88
C MET A 470 -11.06 27.76 -29.95
N LEU A 471 -11.71 26.98 -30.82
CA LEU A 471 -12.66 27.47 -31.83
C LEU A 471 -13.92 28.12 -31.23
N LEU A 472 -14.24 27.87 -29.95
CA LEU A 472 -15.37 28.53 -29.27
C LEU A 472 -15.07 29.99 -28.88
N GLY A 473 -13.79 30.36 -28.81
CA GLY A 473 -13.34 31.64 -28.22
C GLY A 473 -12.90 32.73 -29.21
N SER A 474 -12.57 32.41 -30.47
CA SER A 474 -12.29 33.44 -31.50
C SER A 474 -12.37 32.90 -32.94
N SER A 475 -12.56 33.82 -33.88
CA SER A 475 -12.61 33.57 -35.33
C SER A 475 -11.24 33.41 -36.02
N HIS A 476 -10.11 33.52 -35.29
CA HIS A 476 -8.76 33.50 -35.86
C HIS A 476 -8.18 32.07 -35.95
N VAL A 477 -8.64 31.30 -36.94
CA VAL A 477 -8.34 29.86 -37.12
C VAL A 477 -6.84 29.54 -37.28
N TYR A 478 -6.02 30.48 -37.77
CA TYR A 478 -4.61 30.24 -38.12
C TYR A 478 -3.65 30.20 -36.91
N VAL A 479 -4.02 30.79 -35.77
CA VAL A 479 -3.14 30.91 -34.58
C VAL A 479 -3.25 29.68 -33.66
N TYR A 480 -4.31 28.88 -33.81
CA TYR A 480 -4.60 27.76 -32.91
C TYR A 480 -3.74 26.51 -33.14
N GLY A 481 -3.24 26.30 -34.37
CA GLY A 481 -2.33 25.20 -34.73
C GLY A 481 -1.11 25.08 -33.79
N PRO A 482 -0.27 26.13 -33.75
CA PRO A 482 0.92 26.15 -32.89
C PRO A 482 0.59 26.17 -31.40
N LEU A 483 -0.39 26.97 -30.96
CA LEU A 483 -0.77 27.08 -29.55
C LEU A 483 -1.34 25.78 -28.97
N GLY A 484 -2.15 25.06 -29.75
CA GLY A 484 -2.70 23.77 -29.31
C GLY A 484 -1.64 22.68 -29.16
N ASN A 485 -0.61 22.68 -30.01
CA ASN A 485 0.55 21.79 -29.87
C ASN A 485 1.41 22.15 -28.65
N ILE A 486 1.65 23.45 -28.40
CA ILE A 486 2.39 23.91 -27.22
C ILE A 486 1.67 23.53 -25.93
N VAL A 487 0.34 23.70 -25.87
CA VAL A 487 -0.46 23.33 -24.69
C VAL A 487 -0.53 21.82 -24.47
N ALA A 488 -0.62 21.03 -25.54
CA ALA A 488 -0.72 19.57 -25.45
C ALA A 488 0.61 18.88 -25.13
N TYR A 489 1.74 19.39 -25.66
CA TYR A 489 3.06 18.75 -25.54
C TYR A 489 4.05 19.51 -24.63
N GLY A 490 3.79 20.77 -24.27
CA GLY A 490 4.71 21.60 -23.49
C GLY A 490 4.98 21.15 -22.05
N ARG A 491 4.34 20.06 -21.60
CA ARG A 491 4.59 19.42 -20.30
C ARG A 491 5.48 18.18 -20.36
N LEU A 492 5.91 17.75 -21.54
CA LEU A 492 6.76 16.55 -21.69
C LEU A 492 8.24 16.79 -21.36
N ASP A 493 8.69 18.04 -21.29
CA ASP A 493 10.10 18.38 -21.01
C ASP A 493 10.42 18.59 -19.52
N ALA A 494 9.50 18.26 -18.59
CA ALA A 494 9.62 18.65 -17.17
C ALA A 494 9.64 17.50 -16.14
N THR A 495 9.91 16.25 -16.53
CA THR A 495 10.04 15.13 -15.56
C THR A 495 11.17 14.19 -15.90
#